data_AF-A0AAW1GH82-F1
#
_entry.id   AF-A0AAW1GH82-F1
#
_cell.length_a   1.000
_cell.length_b   1.000
_cell.length_c   1.000
_cell.angle_alpha   90.00
_cell.angle_beta   90.00
_cell.angle_gamma   90.00
#
_symmetry.space_group_name_H-M   'P 1'
#
loop_
_entity.id
_entity.type
_entity.pdbx_description
1 polymer ?
#
loop_
_entity_poly.entity_id
_entity_poly.type
_entity_poly.pdbx_seq_one_letter_code
_entity_poly.pdbx_strand_id
1 'polypeptide(L)'
;MLAFGTPEKQILIEPIFAQWIQSAHGKTSYGFDVLLSSTSGPAFNAGRNIWLPGWLNAINENSNSLFLTIGPGDFLVHHAIALGLHTTTLILVKGALDARGSKLMPDKKDFGYSFPCDGPGRGGTCDISAWDAFYLAVFWMLNTIGWVTFYWHWKHITLAG
;
A
#
# COMPACT_ATOMS: atom_id res chain seq x y z
N MET A 1 22.03 12.22 -2.48
CA MET A 1 22.60 11.85 -3.80
C MET A 1 22.18 12.85 -4.86
N LEU A 2 20.88 13.05 -5.10
CA LEU A 2 20.38 14.04 -6.06
C LEU A 2 20.90 15.47 -5.80
N ALA A 3 20.77 15.96 -4.56
CA ALA A 3 21.26 17.29 -4.18
C ALA A 3 22.79 17.46 -4.30
N PHE A 4 23.55 16.36 -4.32
CA PHE A 4 25.00 16.38 -4.51
C PHE A 4 25.43 16.17 -5.97
N GLY A 5 24.49 16.23 -6.93
CA GLY A 5 24.78 16.06 -8.35
C GLY A 5 25.23 14.64 -8.73
N THR A 6 24.95 13.64 -7.89
CA THR A 6 25.32 12.22 -8.12
C THR A 6 24.08 11.31 -8.13
N PRO A 7 23.11 11.53 -9.03
CA PRO A 7 21.86 10.75 -9.08
C PRO A 7 22.08 9.24 -9.30
N GLU A 8 23.13 8.86 -10.01
CA GLU A 8 23.49 7.46 -10.32
C GLU A 8 23.81 6.63 -9.08
N LYS A 9 24.16 7.29 -7.97
CA LYS A 9 24.43 6.63 -6.69
C LYS A 9 23.18 6.47 -5.83
N GLN A 10 22.00 6.85 -6.32
CA GLN A 10 20.75 6.54 -5.63
C GLN A 10 20.48 5.04 -5.66
N ILE A 11 19.97 4.51 -4.54
CA ILE A 11 19.51 3.13 -4.49
C ILE A 11 18.12 3.08 -5.14
N LEU A 12 18.05 2.42 -6.29
CA LEU A 12 16.82 2.20 -7.06
C LEU A 12 16.53 0.69 -7.06
N ILE A 13 15.38 0.30 -6.52
CA ILE A 13 14.97 -1.10 -6.41
C ILE A 13 13.80 -1.32 -7.36
N GLU A 14 13.96 -2.25 -8.30
CA GLU A 14 12.89 -2.62 -9.22
C GLU A 14 11.79 -3.44 -8.50
N PRO A 15 10.50 -3.12 -8.73
CA PRO A 15 9.38 -3.90 -8.18
C PRO A 15 9.16 -5.18 -8.98
N ILE A 16 10.15 -6.07 -9.02
CA ILE A 16 10.20 -7.30 -9.84
C ILE A 16 8.93 -8.16 -9.65
N PHE A 17 8.44 -8.29 -8.42
CA PHE A 17 7.22 -9.07 -8.15
C PHE A 17 5.97 -8.47 -8.80
N ALA A 18 5.84 -7.15 -8.78
CA ALA A 18 4.70 -6.49 -9.41
C ALA A 18 4.85 -6.50 -10.95
N GLN A 19 6.07 -6.33 -11.48
CA GLN A 19 6.33 -6.46 -12.92
C GLN A 19 6.05 -7.88 -13.43
N TRP A 20 6.42 -8.89 -12.65
CA TRP A 20 6.08 -10.29 -12.92
C TRP A 20 4.57 -10.51 -12.98
N ILE A 21 3.77 -9.90 -12.07
CA ILE A 21 2.31 -9.97 -12.14
C ILE A 21 1.79 -9.31 -13.42
N GLN A 22 2.31 -8.15 -13.82
CA GLN A 22 1.91 -7.52 -15.08
C GLN A 22 2.20 -8.43 -16.28
N SER A 23 3.37 -9.09 -16.30
CA SER A 23 3.71 -10.06 -17.36
C SER A 23 2.91 -11.34 -17.31
N ALA A 24 2.59 -11.86 -16.12
CA ALA A 24 1.70 -13.00 -15.95
C ALA A 24 0.31 -12.72 -16.56
N HIS A 25 -0.11 -11.45 -16.54
CA HIS A 25 -1.32 -10.96 -17.18
C HIS A 25 -1.17 -10.58 -18.65
N GLY A 26 -0.01 -10.78 -19.29
CA GLY A 26 0.16 -10.57 -20.73
C GLY A 26 0.84 -9.28 -21.13
N LYS A 27 1.36 -8.48 -20.18
CA LYS A 27 2.20 -7.32 -20.49
C LYS A 27 3.59 -7.76 -20.91
N THR A 28 3.98 -7.42 -22.14
CA THR A 28 5.23 -7.92 -22.76
C THR A 28 6.44 -7.03 -22.49
N SER A 29 6.24 -5.78 -22.04
CA SER A 29 7.30 -4.78 -21.88
C SER A 29 8.43 -5.16 -20.92
N TYR A 30 8.20 -6.09 -19.99
CA TYR A 30 9.20 -6.53 -19.00
C TYR A 30 9.97 -7.79 -19.42
N GLY A 31 9.54 -8.50 -20.46
CA GLY A 31 10.30 -9.63 -21.02
C GLY A 31 10.35 -10.91 -20.16
N PHE A 32 9.47 -11.10 -19.18
CA PHE A 32 9.45 -12.32 -18.36
C PHE A 32 9.00 -13.59 -19.09
N ASP A 33 8.28 -13.47 -20.22
CA ASP A 33 7.74 -14.58 -21.02
C ASP A 33 7.06 -15.69 -20.17
N VAL A 34 6.07 -15.27 -19.37
CA VAL A 34 5.39 -16.13 -18.38
C VAL A 34 3.87 -16.04 -18.50
N LEU A 35 3.19 -17.19 -18.35
CA LEU A 35 1.74 -17.31 -18.43
C LEU A 35 1.15 -16.63 -19.67
N LEU A 36 0.38 -15.55 -19.52
CA LEU A 36 -0.30 -14.89 -20.65
C LEU A 36 0.62 -14.03 -21.51
N SER A 37 1.84 -13.70 -21.07
CA SER A 37 2.83 -13.07 -21.95
C SER A 37 3.54 -14.08 -22.83
N SER A 38 3.45 -15.38 -22.53
CA SER A 38 4.00 -16.45 -23.36
C SER A 38 2.97 -17.01 -24.32
N THR A 39 3.22 -16.82 -25.62
CA THR A 39 2.29 -17.26 -26.69
C THR A 39 2.18 -18.79 -26.80
N SER A 40 3.14 -19.54 -26.25
CA SER A 40 3.16 -20.99 -26.25
C SER A 40 2.48 -21.62 -25.02
N GLY A 41 2.16 -20.82 -23.99
CA GLY A 41 1.67 -21.30 -22.70
C GLY A 41 0.25 -21.89 -22.77
N PRO A 42 -0.08 -22.90 -21.93
CA PRO A 42 -1.44 -23.45 -21.84
C PRO A 42 -2.50 -22.38 -21.51
N ALA A 43 -2.17 -21.43 -20.62
CA ALA A 43 -3.06 -20.33 -20.25
C ALA A 43 -3.39 -19.43 -21.44
N PHE A 44 -2.39 -19.12 -22.27
CA PHE A 44 -2.58 -18.34 -23.50
C PHE A 44 -3.46 -19.08 -24.50
N ASN A 45 -3.16 -20.36 -24.75
CA ASN A 45 -3.88 -21.17 -25.73
C ASN A 45 -5.36 -21.37 -25.36
N ALA A 46 -5.67 -21.52 -24.06
CA ALA A 46 -7.04 -21.68 -23.58
C ALA A 46 -7.91 -20.43 -23.81
N GLY A 47 -7.34 -19.23 -23.70
CA GLY A 47 -8.07 -17.96 -23.84
C GLY A 47 -8.06 -17.35 -25.25
N ARG A 48 -7.18 -17.82 -26.14
CA ARG A 48 -6.79 -17.17 -27.41
C ARG A 48 -7.96 -16.78 -28.33
N ASN A 49 -9.07 -17.52 -28.32
CA ASN A 49 -10.18 -17.31 -29.26
C ASN A 49 -11.42 -16.69 -28.63
N ILE A 50 -11.36 -16.24 -27.36
CA ILE A 50 -12.54 -15.74 -26.63
C ILE A 50 -12.33 -14.27 -26.21
N TRP A 51 -11.63 -14.06 -25.09
CA TRP A 51 -11.44 -12.73 -24.49
C TRP A 51 -9.98 -12.24 -24.59
N LEU A 52 -9.04 -13.18 -24.79
CA LEU A 52 -7.61 -12.90 -24.67
C LEU A 52 -7.08 -11.90 -25.72
N PRO A 53 -7.49 -11.93 -27.01
CA PRO A 53 -6.98 -10.95 -27.98
C PRO A 53 -7.33 -9.51 -27.60
N GLY A 54 -8.57 -9.26 -27.17
CA GLY A 54 -9.00 -7.93 -26.72
C GLY A 54 -8.26 -7.49 -25.46
N TRP A 55 -8.07 -8.41 -24.51
CA TRP A 55 -7.28 -8.17 -23.30
C TRP A 55 -5.82 -7.83 -23.60
N LEU A 56 -5.14 -8.63 -24.44
CA LEU A 56 -3.74 -8.42 -24.79
C LEU A 56 -3.53 -7.12 -25.57
N ASN A 57 -4.47 -6.74 -26.42
CA ASN A 57 -4.46 -5.44 -27.05
C ASN A 57 -4.53 -4.32 -26.00
N ALA A 58 -5.50 -4.39 -25.08
CA ALA A 58 -5.67 -3.36 -24.06
C ALA A 58 -4.50 -3.25 -23.08
N ILE A 59 -3.92 -4.36 -22.59
CA ILE A 59 -2.85 -4.32 -21.58
C ILE A 59 -1.49 -3.88 -22.14
N ASN A 60 -1.28 -4.01 -23.45
CA ASN A 60 -0.06 -3.59 -24.13
C ASN A 60 -0.20 -2.23 -24.83
N GLU A 61 -1.37 -1.60 -24.74
CA GLU A 61 -1.63 -0.25 -25.23
C GLU A 61 -1.12 0.78 -24.20
N ASN A 62 -0.18 1.63 -24.62
CA ASN A 62 0.40 2.65 -23.72
C ASN A 62 -0.49 3.89 -23.54
N SER A 63 -1.62 3.98 -24.24
CA SER A 63 -2.54 5.13 -24.22
C SER A 63 -3.61 5.06 -23.12
N ASN A 64 -3.68 3.95 -22.38
CA ASN A 64 -4.66 3.75 -21.31
C ASN A 64 -4.00 3.56 -19.94
N SER A 65 -4.83 3.40 -18.90
CA SER A 65 -4.37 3.20 -17.52
C SER A 65 -4.37 1.74 -17.05
N LEU A 66 -4.55 0.78 -17.96
CA LEU A 66 -4.58 -0.64 -17.64
C LEU A 66 -3.15 -1.15 -17.40
N PHE A 67 -2.85 -1.53 -16.16
CA PHE A 67 -1.52 -1.99 -15.74
C PHE A 67 -0.39 -1.04 -16.18
N LEU A 68 -0.43 0.21 -15.70
CA LEU A 68 0.62 1.19 -15.94
C LEU A 68 2.02 0.65 -15.66
N THR A 69 3.00 1.08 -16.45
CA THR A 69 4.39 0.69 -16.24
C THR A 69 4.89 1.22 -14.90
N ILE A 70 5.42 0.30 -14.11
CA ILE A 70 5.98 0.53 -12.77
C ILE A 70 7.50 0.37 -12.75
N GLY A 71 8.15 1.12 -11.87
CA GLY A 71 9.59 1.11 -11.63
C GLY A 71 9.94 1.50 -10.18
N PRO A 72 11.17 1.99 -9.93
CA PRO A 72 11.68 2.19 -8.58
C PRO A 72 10.92 3.22 -7.73
N GLY A 73 10.36 4.26 -8.36
CA GLY A 73 9.52 5.23 -7.66
C GLY A 73 8.23 4.57 -7.12
N ASP A 74 7.62 3.71 -7.93
CA ASP A 74 6.43 2.95 -7.54
C ASP A 74 6.75 1.97 -6.40
N PHE A 75 7.93 1.34 -6.42
CA PHE A 75 8.39 0.47 -5.32
C PHE A 75 8.40 1.22 -3.97
N LEU A 76 9.04 2.38 -3.91
CA LEU A 76 9.20 3.14 -2.66
C LEU A 76 7.86 3.60 -2.09
N VAL A 77 6.97 4.11 -2.94
CA VAL A 77 5.68 4.63 -2.47
C VAL A 77 4.72 3.52 -2.04
N HIS A 78 4.75 2.34 -2.68
CA HIS A 78 3.98 1.19 -2.19
C HIS A 78 4.48 0.72 -0.82
N HIS A 79 5.79 0.82 -0.53
CA HIS A 79 6.31 0.55 0.82
C HIS A 79 5.88 1.60 1.84
N ALA A 80 5.81 2.88 1.45
CA ALA A 80 5.26 3.93 2.31
C ALA A 80 3.77 3.70 2.60
N ILE A 81 2.98 3.31 1.60
CA ILE A 81 1.56 2.94 1.78
C ILE A 81 1.45 1.73 2.71
N ALA A 82 2.28 0.69 2.52
CA ALA A 82 2.31 -0.46 3.40
C ALA A 82 2.65 -0.08 4.85
N LEU A 83 3.63 0.81 5.07
CA LEU A 83 3.94 1.36 6.39
C LEU A 83 2.71 2.02 7.02
N GLY A 84 2.02 2.87 6.26
CA GLY A 84 0.80 3.54 6.71
C GLY A 84 -0.28 2.54 7.12
N LEU A 85 -0.59 1.57 6.26
CA LEU A 85 -1.58 0.52 6.52
C LEU A 85 -1.24 -0.32 7.77
N HIS A 86 0.01 -0.76 7.91
CA HIS A 86 0.43 -1.55 9.06
C HIS A 86 0.39 -0.73 10.35
N THR A 87 0.77 0.55 10.30
CA THR A 87 0.76 1.43 11.48
C THR A 87 -0.66 1.77 11.92
N THR A 88 -1.56 2.12 10.98
CA THR A 88 -2.99 2.32 11.29
C THR A 88 -3.60 1.05 11.87
N THR A 89 -3.31 -0.12 11.28
CA THR A 89 -3.80 -1.42 11.78
C THR A 89 -3.27 -1.71 13.17
N LEU A 90 -1.98 -1.48 13.42
CA LEU A 90 -1.36 -1.68 14.73
C LEU A 90 -2.07 -0.86 15.81
N ILE A 91 -2.33 0.42 15.55
CA ILE A 91 -2.99 1.31 16.51
C ILE A 91 -4.41 0.80 16.83
N LEU A 92 -5.20 0.48 15.79
CA LEU A 92 -6.57 -0.01 15.96
C LEU A 92 -6.61 -1.36 16.68
N VAL A 93 -5.80 -2.32 16.25
CA VAL A 93 -5.75 -3.66 16.84
C VAL A 93 -5.28 -3.59 18.29
N LYS A 94 -4.21 -2.84 18.58
CA LYS A 94 -3.75 -2.64 19.95
C LYS A 94 -4.86 -2.00 20.79
N GLY A 95 -5.49 -0.94 20.29
CA GLY A 95 -6.57 -0.23 20.98
C GLY A 95 -7.74 -1.16 21.35
N ALA A 96 -8.11 -2.06 20.44
CA ALA A 96 -9.14 -3.06 20.65
C ALA A 96 -8.72 -4.16 21.64
N LEU A 97 -7.50 -4.71 21.51
CA LEU A 97 -7.01 -5.78 22.38
C LEU A 97 -6.82 -5.31 23.83
N ASP A 98 -6.33 -4.08 24.03
CA ASP A 98 -6.13 -3.47 25.35
C ASP A 98 -7.37 -2.74 25.89
N ALA A 99 -8.52 -2.81 25.20
CA ALA A 99 -9.74 -2.10 25.57
C ALA A 99 -10.31 -2.59 26.92
N ARG A 100 -10.18 -3.89 27.21
CA ARG A 100 -10.70 -4.47 28.46
C ARG A 100 -9.78 -4.25 29.65
N GLY A 101 -8.50 -4.00 29.41
CA GLY A 101 -7.48 -3.84 30.43
C GLY A 101 -6.09 -4.01 29.82
N SER A 102 -5.12 -3.33 30.41
CA SER A 102 -3.69 -3.52 30.14
C SER A 102 -2.93 -3.64 31.45
N LYS A 103 -1.62 -3.90 31.41
CA LYS A 103 -0.81 -3.91 32.64
C LYS A 103 -0.84 -2.56 33.38
N LEU A 104 -0.97 -1.45 32.65
CA LEU A 104 -0.99 -0.10 33.24
C LEU A 104 -2.34 0.21 33.91
N MET A 105 -3.45 -0.22 33.31
CA MET A 105 -4.81 -0.04 33.80
C MET A 105 -5.61 -1.35 33.59
N PRO A 106 -5.54 -2.31 34.54
CA PRO A 106 -6.14 -3.63 34.38
C PRO A 106 -7.67 -3.64 34.34
N ASP A 107 -8.29 -2.64 34.96
CA ASP A 107 -9.72 -2.44 35.15
C ASP A 107 -10.34 -1.52 34.10
N LYS A 108 -9.67 -1.30 32.97
CA LYS A 108 -10.12 -0.39 31.90
C LYS A 108 -11.55 -0.62 31.43
N LYS A 109 -11.98 -1.89 31.36
CA LYS A 109 -13.36 -2.28 31.01
C LYS A 109 -14.44 -1.60 31.87
N ASP A 110 -14.12 -1.25 33.12
CA ASP A 110 -15.07 -0.70 34.08
C ASP A 110 -15.35 0.80 33.83
N PHE A 111 -14.54 1.44 32.97
CA PHE A 111 -14.64 2.86 32.60
C PHE A 111 -15.31 3.09 31.23
N GLY A 112 -15.57 2.02 30.47
CA GLY A 112 -16.19 2.09 29.15
C GLY A 112 -15.22 2.43 28.01
N TYR A 113 -15.76 2.80 26.84
CA TYR A 113 -14.97 2.97 25.61
C TYR A 113 -14.20 4.29 25.55
N SER A 114 -14.79 5.38 26.05
CA SER A 114 -14.25 6.74 25.98
C SER A 114 -14.25 7.37 27.37
N PHE A 115 -13.06 7.71 27.85
CA PHE A 115 -12.82 8.38 29.13
C PHE A 115 -11.46 9.10 29.04
N PRO A 116 -11.24 10.21 29.79
CA PRO A 116 -10.11 11.11 29.54
C PRO A 116 -8.74 10.53 29.95
N CYS A 117 -8.66 9.87 31.12
CA CYS A 117 -7.46 9.23 31.66
C CYS A 117 -7.82 8.48 32.97
N ASP A 118 -6.84 7.80 33.56
CA ASP A 118 -6.83 7.29 34.95
C ASP A 118 -5.90 8.15 35.85
N GLY A 119 -5.90 9.47 35.60
CA GLY A 119 -5.12 10.46 36.35
C GLY A 119 -3.60 10.45 36.11
N PRO A 120 -2.86 11.33 36.82
CA PRO A 120 -1.41 11.50 36.65
C PRO A 120 -0.57 10.43 37.39
N GLY A 121 -1.22 9.55 38.16
CA GLY A 121 -0.55 8.45 38.86
C GLY A 121 0.12 7.46 37.89
N ARG A 122 0.94 6.54 38.43
CA ARG A 122 1.61 5.47 37.65
C ARG A 122 2.48 5.97 36.48
N GLY A 123 2.92 7.24 36.52
CA GLY A 123 3.71 7.87 35.45
C GLY A 123 2.89 8.65 34.42
N GLY A 124 1.56 8.67 34.54
CA GLY A 124 0.63 9.34 33.63
C GLY A 124 -0.14 8.37 32.72
N THR A 125 -1.42 8.64 32.50
CA THR A 125 -2.35 7.77 31.74
C THR A 125 -3.14 8.52 30.68
N CYS A 126 -2.55 9.58 30.11
CA CYS A 126 -3.11 10.28 28.96
C CYS A 126 -3.30 9.32 27.78
N ASP A 127 -4.35 9.53 26.99
CA ASP A 127 -4.65 8.78 25.77
C ASP A 127 -4.71 7.24 25.97
N ILE A 128 -5.23 6.79 27.12
CA ILE A 128 -5.25 5.37 27.51
C ILE A 128 -6.52 4.62 27.08
N SER A 129 -7.61 5.34 26.78
CA SER A 129 -8.89 4.72 26.42
C SER A 129 -8.84 4.09 25.02
N ALA A 130 -9.78 3.19 24.72
CA ALA A 130 -9.87 2.61 23.39
C ALA A 130 -10.31 3.66 22.34
N TRP A 131 -11.08 4.67 22.77
CA TRP A 131 -11.42 5.83 21.94
C TRP A 131 -10.19 6.65 21.55
N ASP A 132 -9.22 6.81 22.45
CA ASP A 132 -7.99 7.56 22.15
C ASP A 132 -7.15 6.84 21.08
N ALA A 133 -7.15 5.51 21.08
CA ALA A 133 -6.52 4.74 20.00
C ALA A 133 -7.24 4.94 18.65
N PHE A 134 -8.58 5.00 18.64
CA PHE A 134 -9.34 5.36 17.43
C PHE A 134 -8.97 6.78 16.95
N TYR A 135 -8.94 7.77 17.85
CA TYR A 135 -8.52 9.14 17.57
C TYR A 135 -7.12 9.19 16.94
N LEU A 136 -6.13 8.51 17.53
CA LEU A 136 -4.78 8.42 16.98
C LEU A 136 -4.72 7.72 15.62
N ALA A 137 -5.54 6.68 15.42
CA ALA A 137 -5.61 5.97 14.15
C ALA A 137 -6.15 6.85 13.01
N VAL A 138 -7.01 7.83 13.28
CA VAL A 138 -7.53 8.75 12.26
C VAL A 138 -6.42 9.57 11.62
N PHE A 139 -5.44 10.05 12.39
CA PHE A 139 -4.28 10.77 11.81
C PHE A 139 -3.49 9.88 10.86
N TRP A 140 -3.22 8.65 11.26
CA TRP A 140 -2.50 7.70 10.42
C TRP A 140 -3.29 7.30 9.19
N MET A 141 -4.61 7.14 9.33
CA MET A 141 -5.51 6.85 8.21
C MET A 141 -5.52 7.99 7.19
N LEU A 142 -5.71 9.24 7.62
CA LEU A 142 -5.70 10.41 6.73
C LEU A 142 -4.35 10.56 6.01
N ASN A 143 -3.24 10.37 6.74
CA ASN A 143 -1.91 10.42 6.15
C ASN A 143 -1.67 9.29 5.13
N THR A 144 -2.11 8.06 5.44
CA THR A 144 -1.98 6.91 4.53
C THR A 144 -2.82 7.11 3.26
N ILE A 145 -4.07 7.56 3.41
CA ILE A 145 -4.94 7.90 2.27
C ILE A 145 -4.32 9.03 1.45
N GLY A 146 -3.75 10.05 2.11
CA GLY A 146 -3.01 11.12 1.46
C GLY A 146 -1.87 10.59 0.58
N TRP A 147 -1.03 9.69 1.10
CA TRP A 147 0.06 9.08 0.32
C TRP A 147 -0.46 8.31 -0.92
N VAL A 148 -1.54 7.55 -0.76
CA VAL A 148 -2.18 6.83 -1.87
C VAL A 148 -2.69 7.79 -2.94
N THR A 149 -3.41 8.84 -2.54
CA THR A 149 -4.02 9.79 -3.49
C THR A 149 -2.97 10.68 -4.14
N PHE A 150 -1.94 11.13 -3.42
CA PHE A 150 -0.81 11.85 -4.00
C PHE A 150 -0.08 11.02 -5.05
N TYR A 151 0.23 9.77 -4.74
CA TYR A 151 0.84 8.85 -5.70
C TYR A 151 -0.01 8.68 -6.95
N TRP A 152 -1.29 8.32 -6.76
CA TRP A 152 -2.21 8.09 -7.86
C TRP A 152 -2.34 9.33 -8.75
N HIS A 153 -2.53 10.49 -8.14
CA HIS A 153 -2.71 11.76 -8.84
C HIS A 153 -1.46 12.14 -9.63
N TRP A 154 -0.28 12.09 -9.01
CA TRP A 154 0.97 12.42 -9.69
C TRP A 154 1.23 11.48 -10.87
N LYS A 155 1.02 10.16 -10.67
CA LYS A 155 1.21 9.16 -11.73
C LYS A 155 0.33 9.47 -12.94
N HIS A 156 -0.93 9.87 -12.74
CA HIS A 156 -1.83 10.20 -13.85
C HIS A 156 -1.51 11.54 -14.52
N ILE A 157 -1.03 12.55 -13.77
CA ILE A 157 -0.53 13.79 -14.38
C ILE A 157 0.62 13.48 -15.34
N THR A 158 1.58 12.64 -14.94
CA THR A 158 2.75 12.31 -15.78
C THR A 158 2.41 11.51 -17.04
N LEU A 159 1.19 10.98 -17.14
CA LEU A 159 0.70 10.31 -18.35
C LEU A 159 -0.05 11.25 -19.30
N ALA A 160 -0.60 12.34 -18.75
CA ALA A 160 -1.40 13.31 -19.50
C ALA A 160 -0.57 14.47 -20.08
N GLY A 161 0.65 14.68 -19.59
CA GLY A 161 1.63 15.65 -20.11
C GLY A 161 2.64 14.99 -21.03
#